data_AF-A0A238KQS9-F1
#
_entry.id   AF-A0A238KQS9-F1
#
_cell.length_a   1.000
_cell.length_b   1.000
_cell.length_c   1.000
_cell.angle_alpha   90.00
_cell.angle_beta   90.00
_cell.angle_gamma   90.00
#
_symmetry.space_group_name_H-M   'P 1'
#
loop_
_entity.id
_entity.type
_entity.pdbx_description
1 polymer ?
#
loop_
_entity_poly.entity_id
_entity_poly.type
_entity_poly.pdbx_seq_one_letter_code
_entity_poly.pdbx_strand_id
1 'polypeptide(L)'
;MSDRLIIALVGAAIGWVLSWHRFRVAENANLISDHIADMERLADALRIHWTTSFADTDVSEHKSEIAKVRALYTSIPSFYGVAELTLGTERFRQYQMHQLKLLKVGLGGDFDSLNRDLSEATAVDSQHIAWDIIQNLRTARREQYSLRAIYRSMFLSRKAPRKQHS
;
A
#
# COMPACT_ATOMS: atom_id res chain seq x y z
N MET A 1 46.78 -21.24 -11.07
CA MET A 1 46.19 -20.85 -9.76
C MET A 1 45.27 -19.65 -9.87
N SER A 2 45.58 -18.66 -10.72
CA SER A 2 44.74 -17.49 -11.04
C SER A 2 43.30 -17.85 -11.43
N ASP A 3 43.09 -18.83 -12.31
CA ASP A 3 41.78 -19.10 -12.91
C ASP A 3 40.75 -19.61 -11.89
N ARG A 4 41.20 -20.42 -10.92
CA ARG A 4 40.35 -20.88 -9.80
C ARG A 4 39.94 -19.71 -8.89
N LEU A 5 40.83 -18.73 -8.73
CA LEU A 5 40.61 -17.53 -7.93
C LEU A 5 39.63 -16.58 -8.64
N ILE A 6 39.75 -16.44 -9.96
CA ILE A 6 38.81 -15.68 -10.79
C ILE A 6 37.42 -16.31 -10.76
N ILE A 7 37.31 -17.63 -10.94
CA ILE A 7 36.02 -18.35 -10.87
C ILE A 7 35.39 -18.19 -9.48
N ALA A 8 36.18 -18.30 -8.41
CA ALA A 8 35.69 -18.10 -7.05
C ALA A 8 35.19 -16.66 -6.81
N LEU A 9 35.92 -15.64 -7.31
CA LEU A 9 35.51 -14.24 -7.22
C LEU A 9 34.23 -13.95 -8.01
N VAL A 10 34.10 -14.49 -9.22
CA VAL A 10 32.88 -14.35 -10.04
C VAL A 10 31.69 -15.03 -9.36
N GLY A 11 31.88 -16.24 -8.83
CA GLY A 11 30.84 -16.94 -8.06
C GLY A 11 30.40 -16.17 -6.83
N ALA A 12 31.35 -15.61 -6.06
CA ALA A 12 31.06 -14.78 -4.90
C ALA A 12 30.31 -13.49 -5.28
N ALA A 13 30.71 -12.82 -6.36
CA ALA A 13 30.03 -11.63 -6.86
C ALA A 13 28.59 -11.92 -7.30
N ILE A 14 28.38 -13.00 -8.06
CA ILE A 14 27.03 -13.44 -8.47
C ILE A 14 26.18 -13.78 -7.24
N GLY A 15 26.73 -14.55 -6.29
CA GLY A 15 26.04 -14.90 -5.05
C GLY A 15 25.63 -13.68 -4.23
N TRP A 16 26.51 -12.69 -4.12
CA TRP A 16 26.22 -11.43 -3.43
C TRP A 16 25.10 -10.65 -4.12
N VAL A 17 25.14 -10.51 -5.45
CA VAL A 17 24.10 -9.81 -6.23
C VAL A 17 22.74 -10.50 -6.09
N LEU A 18 22.70 -11.83 -6.15
CA LEU A 18 21.46 -12.60 -5.97
C LEU A 18 20.91 -12.46 -4.54
N SER A 19 21.79 -12.47 -3.54
CA SER A 19 21.39 -12.26 -2.14
C SER A 19 20.79 -10.87 -1.92
N TRP A 20 21.47 -9.83 -2.41
CA TRP A 20 20.99 -8.45 -2.36
C TRP A 20 19.65 -8.27 -3.08
N HIS A 21 19.49 -8.91 -4.24
CA HIS A 21 18.24 -8.91 -4.98
C HIS A 21 17.10 -9.55 -4.19
N ARG A 22 17.32 -10.75 -3.62
CA ARG A 22 16.31 -11.44 -2.80
C ARG A 22 15.90 -10.60 -1.59
N PHE A 23 16.86 -9.95 -0.94
CA PHE A 23 16.59 -9.05 0.17
C PHE A 23 15.65 -7.90 -0.23
N ARG A 24 15.96 -7.18 -1.32
CA ARG A 24 15.13 -6.08 -1.81
C ARG A 24 13.73 -6.50 -2.24
N VAL A 25 13.60 -7.66 -2.89
CA VAL A 25 12.29 -8.20 -3.27
C VAL A 25 11.46 -8.53 -2.04
N ALA A 26 12.08 -9.15 -1.02
CA ALA A 26 11.41 -9.45 0.24
C ALA A 26 10.94 -8.19 0.97
N GLU A 27 11.80 -7.16 1.04
CA GLU A 27 11.46 -5.87 1.64
C GLU A 27 10.27 -5.20 0.92
N ASN A 28 10.32 -5.09 -0.42
CA ASN A 28 9.21 -4.52 -1.19
C ASN A 28 7.92 -5.32 -1.04
N ALA A 29 8.00 -6.65 -1.03
CA ALA A 29 6.84 -7.50 -0.85
C ALA A 29 6.22 -7.36 0.54
N ASN A 30 7.05 -7.20 1.57
CA ASN A 30 6.60 -6.91 2.94
C ASN A 30 5.91 -5.56 3.02
N LEU A 31 6.51 -4.50 2.47
CA LEU A 31 5.89 -3.17 2.42
C LEU A 31 4.52 -3.17 1.74
N ILE A 32 4.37 -3.89 0.62
CA ILE A 32 3.07 -4.06 -0.03
C ILE A 32 2.10 -4.84 0.89
N SER A 33 2.58 -5.87 1.58
CA SER A 33 1.76 -6.69 2.48
C SER A 33 1.23 -5.90 3.67
N ASP A 34 2.10 -5.08 4.28
CA ASP A 34 1.74 -4.20 5.39
C ASP A 34 0.70 -3.17 4.91
N HIS A 35 0.92 -2.59 3.73
CA HIS A 35 -0.03 -1.65 3.16
C HIS A 35 -1.38 -2.29 2.79
N ILE A 36 -1.40 -3.54 2.32
CA ILE A 36 -2.65 -4.31 2.13
C ILE A 36 -3.40 -4.42 3.46
N ALA A 37 -2.71 -4.77 4.55
CA ALA A 37 -3.34 -4.91 5.86
C ALA A 37 -3.91 -3.57 6.37
N ASP A 38 -3.23 -2.45 6.11
CA ASP A 38 -3.74 -1.12 6.44
C ASP A 38 -5.00 -0.77 5.64
N MET A 39 -5.03 -1.10 4.34
CA MET A 39 -6.22 -0.90 3.50
C MET A 39 -7.40 -1.77 3.95
N GLU A 40 -7.15 -3.03 4.35
CA GLU A 40 -8.17 -3.93 4.91
C GLU A 40 -8.75 -3.36 6.21
N ARG A 41 -7.90 -2.89 7.13
CA ARG A 41 -8.33 -2.24 8.38
C ARG A 41 -9.13 -0.97 8.14
N LEU A 42 -8.73 -0.14 7.17
CA LEU A 42 -9.49 1.07 6.83
C LEU A 42 -10.86 0.71 6.25
N ALA A 43 -10.93 -0.25 5.33
CA ALA A 43 -12.18 -0.69 4.73
C ALA A 43 -13.15 -1.22 5.79
N ASP A 44 -12.66 -2.05 6.71
CA ASP A 44 -13.46 -2.55 7.82
C ASP A 44 -13.92 -1.43 8.76
N ALA A 45 -13.06 -0.45 9.06
CA ALA A 45 -13.43 0.70 9.88
C ALA A 45 -14.52 1.54 9.19
N LEU A 46 -14.37 1.85 7.90
CA LEU A 46 -15.40 2.55 7.11
C LEU A 46 -16.72 1.79 7.07
N ARG A 47 -16.67 0.46 6.88
CA ARG A 47 -17.85 -0.39 6.92
C ARG A 47 -18.55 -0.29 8.27
N ILE A 48 -17.80 -0.43 9.36
CA ILE A 48 -18.34 -0.34 10.73
C ILE A 48 -18.96 1.03 10.96
N HIS A 49 -18.26 2.11 10.59
CA HIS A 49 -18.79 3.47 10.65
C HIS A 49 -20.14 3.50 9.94
N TRP A 50 -20.18 3.35 8.61
CA TRP A 50 -21.40 3.55 7.82
C TRP A 50 -22.58 2.62 8.14
N THR A 51 -22.35 1.50 8.82
CA THR A 51 -23.39 0.54 9.22
C THR A 51 -23.79 0.59 10.70
N THR A 52 -23.07 1.35 11.52
CA THR A 52 -23.35 1.50 12.96
C THR A 52 -24.01 2.84 13.22
N SER A 53 -25.13 2.83 13.98
CA SER A 53 -25.82 4.05 14.41
C SER A 53 -25.19 4.58 15.69
N PHE A 54 -24.91 5.88 15.71
CA PHE A 54 -24.36 6.57 16.88
C PHE A 54 -25.36 7.54 17.54
N ALA A 55 -26.64 7.47 17.16
CA ALA A 55 -27.66 8.40 17.63
C ALA A 55 -27.91 8.32 19.15
N ASP A 56 -27.81 7.12 19.72
CA ASP A 56 -28.08 6.86 21.15
C ASP A 56 -26.80 6.61 21.97
N THR A 57 -25.61 6.80 21.39
CA THR A 57 -24.32 6.59 22.06
C THR A 57 -23.71 7.89 22.58
N ASP A 58 -22.77 7.75 23.52
CA ASP A 58 -22.00 8.90 23.99
C ASP A 58 -21.24 9.53 22.82
N VAL A 59 -21.26 10.87 22.76
CA VAL A 59 -20.53 11.67 21.76
C VAL A 59 -19.04 11.30 21.75
N SER A 60 -18.49 10.90 22.90
CA SER A 60 -17.12 10.40 23.03
C SER A 60 -16.85 9.16 22.17
N GLU A 61 -17.80 8.23 22.10
CA GLU A 61 -17.67 6.98 21.35
C GLU A 61 -17.66 7.23 19.84
N HIS A 62 -18.57 8.07 19.35
CA HIS A 62 -18.59 8.45 17.93
C HIS A 62 -17.29 9.18 17.53
N LYS A 63 -16.80 10.09 18.36
CA LYS A 63 -15.52 10.79 18.13
C LYS A 63 -14.33 9.82 18.10
N SER A 64 -14.32 8.82 18.97
CA SER A 64 -13.28 7.79 19.01
C SER A 64 -13.25 6.98 17.72
N GLU A 65 -14.42 6.62 17.20
CA GLU A 65 -14.55 5.91 15.92
C GLU A 65 -14.02 6.77 14.76
N ILE A 66 -14.48 8.01 14.64
CA ILE A 66 -14.01 8.94 13.60
C ILE A 66 -12.49 9.10 13.68
N ALA A 67 -11.95 9.26 14.89
CA ALA A 67 -10.51 9.37 15.11
C ALA A 67 -9.77 8.11 14.64
N LYS A 68 -10.33 6.91 14.86
CA LYS A 68 -9.77 5.65 14.38
C LYS A 68 -9.73 5.59 12.85
N VAL A 69 -10.82 5.95 12.17
CA VAL A 69 -10.87 5.98 10.70
C VAL A 69 -9.84 6.98 10.16
N ARG A 70 -9.77 8.18 10.75
CA ARG A 70 -8.80 9.22 10.36
C ARG A 70 -7.36 8.77 10.60
N ALA A 71 -7.08 8.12 11.72
CA ALA A 71 -5.75 7.59 12.02
C ALA A 71 -5.30 6.56 10.98
N LEU A 72 -6.19 5.63 10.61
CA LEU A 72 -5.95 4.65 9.54
C LEU A 72 -5.76 5.33 8.18
N TYR A 73 -6.51 6.39 7.89
CA TYR A 73 -6.29 7.16 6.68
C TYR A 73 -4.92 7.87 6.68
N THR A 74 -4.49 8.44 7.81
CA THR A 74 -3.19 9.12 7.89
C THR A 74 -1.98 8.20 7.81
N SER A 75 -2.13 6.89 8.03
CA SER A 75 -1.03 5.93 7.85
C SER A 75 -0.79 5.57 6.38
N ILE A 76 -1.82 5.67 5.52
CA ILE A 76 -1.75 5.35 4.09
C ILE A 76 -0.70 6.17 3.31
N PRO A 77 -0.59 7.51 3.52
CA PRO A 77 0.45 8.35 2.91
C PRO A 77 1.89 7.83 3.03
N SER A 78 2.21 7.04 4.08
CA SER A 78 3.55 6.49 4.28
C SER A 78 4.02 5.59 3.12
N PHE A 79 3.09 4.96 2.39
CA PHE A 79 3.39 4.12 1.25
C PHE A 79 3.76 4.94 -0.02
N TYR A 80 3.32 6.19 -0.14
CA TYR A 80 3.48 6.99 -1.37
C TYR A 80 4.94 7.25 -1.75
N GLY A 81 5.83 7.40 -0.77
CA GLY A 81 7.25 7.67 -1.03
C GLY A 81 7.97 6.55 -1.77
N VAL A 82 7.44 5.32 -1.73
CA VAL A 82 7.98 4.13 -2.39
C VAL A 82 7.01 3.50 -3.39
N ALA A 83 5.74 3.92 -3.39
CA ALA A 83 4.65 3.33 -4.18
C ALA A 83 4.93 3.39 -5.69
N GLU A 84 5.39 4.51 -6.22
CA GLU A 84 5.64 4.64 -7.66
C GLU A 84 6.74 3.68 -8.14
N LEU A 85 7.83 3.58 -7.38
CA LEU A 85 8.92 2.64 -7.68
C LEU A 85 8.44 1.18 -7.61
N THR A 86 7.55 0.90 -6.67
CA THR A 86 7.08 -0.45 -6.34
C THR A 86 6.00 -0.94 -7.31
N LEU A 87 5.07 -0.08 -7.70
CA LEU A 87 3.93 -0.40 -8.58
C LEU A 87 4.22 -0.11 -10.05
N GLY A 88 5.15 0.80 -10.33
CA GLY A 88 5.34 1.41 -11.65
C GLY A 88 4.32 2.54 -11.91
N THR A 89 4.68 3.47 -12.79
CA THR A 89 3.95 4.73 -13.01
C THR A 89 2.45 4.55 -13.32
N GLU A 90 2.09 3.65 -14.23
CA GLU A 90 0.68 3.48 -14.62
C GLU A 90 -0.18 2.91 -13.48
N ARG A 91 0.29 1.86 -12.80
CA ARG A 91 -0.44 1.28 -11.66
C ARG A 91 -0.47 2.21 -10.46
N PHE A 92 0.60 2.98 -10.26
CA PHE A 92 0.63 4.01 -9.25
C PHE A 92 -0.45 5.08 -9.50
N ARG A 93 -0.63 5.52 -10.76
CA ARG A 93 -1.72 6.42 -11.13
C ARG A 93 -3.09 5.82 -10.84
N GLN A 94 -3.32 4.56 -11.21
CA GLN A 94 -4.58 3.86 -10.91
C GLN A 94 -4.82 3.76 -9.40
N TYR A 95 -3.79 3.38 -8.65
CA TYR A 95 -3.80 3.34 -7.18
C TYR A 95 -4.19 4.69 -6.58
N GLN A 96 -3.58 5.79 -7.03
CA GLN A 96 -3.91 7.15 -6.57
C GLN A 96 -5.37 7.51 -6.87
N MET A 97 -5.86 7.18 -8.07
CA MET A 97 -7.25 7.42 -8.45
C MET A 97 -8.23 6.65 -7.57
N HIS A 98 -7.95 5.37 -7.30
CA HIS A 98 -8.78 4.57 -6.41
C HIS A 98 -8.75 5.07 -4.97
N GLN A 99 -7.58 5.51 -4.47
CA GLN A 99 -7.49 6.10 -3.13
C GLN A 99 -8.26 7.40 -2.99
N LEU A 100 -8.17 8.28 -3.98
CA LEU A 100 -8.97 9.50 -3.99
C LEU A 100 -10.46 9.17 -4.01
N LYS A 101 -10.87 8.17 -4.79
CA LYS A 101 -12.25 7.70 -4.83
C LYS A 101 -12.69 7.12 -3.48
N LEU A 102 -11.84 6.32 -2.84
CA LEU A 102 -12.11 5.75 -1.51
C LEU A 102 -12.29 6.85 -0.46
N LEU A 103 -11.43 7.87 -0.46
CA LEU A 103 -11.57 9.00 0.46
C LEU A 103 -12.86 9.77 0.20
N LYS A 104 -13.18 10.06 -1.07
CA LYS A 104 -14.38 10.80 -1.42
C LYS A 104 -15.66 10.09 -1.01
N VAL A 105 -15.71 8.76 -1.16
CA VAL A 105 -16.87 7.95 -0.78
C VAL A 105 -16.89 7.69 0.72
N GLY A 106 -15.76 7.29 1.30
CA GLY A 106 -15.68 6.86 2.70
C GLY A 106 -15.72 8.00 3.72
N LEU A 107 -15.17 9.17 3.40
CA LEU A 107 -15.12 10.35 4.29
C LEU A 107 -16.01 11.51 3.79
N GLY A 108 -16.85 11.27 2.79
CA GLY A 108 -17.75 12.28 2.22
C GLY A 108 -19.07 12.41 2.96
N GLY A 109 -19.90 13.37 2.52
CA GLY A 109 -21.25 13.57 3.06
C GLY A 109 -21.23 13.97 4.54
N ASP A 110 -22.09 13.33 5.33
CA ASP A 110 -22.28 13.62 6.75
C ASP A 110 -21.38 12.77 7.67
N PHE A 111 -20.19 12.37 7.20
CA PHE A 111 -19.26 11.49 7.93
C PHE A 111 -18.97 11.93 9.38
N ASP A 112 -18.82 13.23 9.62
CA ASP A 112 -18.55 13.76 10.96
C ASP A 112 -19.83 13.97 11.81
N SER A 113 -21.02 13.81 11.22
CA SER A 113 -22.29 14.09 11.88
C SER A 113 -22.73 12.95 12.76
N LEU A 114 -23.10 13.26 14.01
CA LEU A 114 -23.61 12.27 14.97
C LEU A 114 -24.98 11.72 14.55
N ASN A 115 -25.76 12.51 13.82
CA ASN A 115 -27.08 12.14 13.29
C ASN A 115 -27.02 11.74 11.82
N ARG A 116 -25.88 11.23 11.34
CA ARG A 116 -25.80 10.78 9.96
C ARG A 116 -26.71 9.57 9.74
N ASP A 117 -27.23 9.48 8.52
CA ASP A 117 -27.96 8.30 8.11
C ASP A 117 -27.01 7.11 7.94
N LEU A 118 -27.53 5.93 8.26
CA LEU A 118 -26.88 4.68 7.90
C LEU A 118 -26.90 4.55 6.39
N SER A 119 -25.73 4.29 5.79
CA SER A 119 -25.61 4.15 4.34
C SER A 119 -24.89 2.85 4.01
N GLU A 120 -25.68 1.79 3.83
CA GLU A 120 -25.17 0.51 3.34
C GLU A 120 -24.51 0.65 1.96
N ALA A 121 -25.04 1.53 1.10
CA ALA A 121 -24.45 1.81 -0.20
C ALA A 121 -23.03 2.36 -0.08
N THR A 122 -22.79 3.33 0.81
CA THR A 122 -21.44 3.89 1.05
C THR A 122 -20.50 2.83 1.62
N ALA A 123 -21.00 1.99 2.54
CA ALA A 123 -20.23 0.88 3.10
C ALA A 123 -19.79 -0.12 2.01
N VAL A 124 -20.72 -0.52 1.13
CA VAL A 124 -20.47 -1.45 0.03
C VAL A 124 -19.51 -0.84 -1.00
N ASP A 125 -19.74 0.41 -1.41
CA ASP A 125 -18.90 1.10 -2.40
C ASP A 125 -17.46 1.28 -1.90
N SER A 126 -17.29 1.71 -0.64
CA SER A 126 -15.97 1.85 -0.03
C SER A 126 -15.24 0.50 0.06
N GLN A 127 -15.95 -0.57 0.40
CA GLN A 127 -15.40 -1.94 0.41
C GLN A 127 -14.96 -2.40 -0.98
N HIS A 128 -15.77 -2.15 -2.02
CA HIS A 128 -15.42 -2.50 -3.39
C HIS A 128 -14.18 -1.74 -3.87
N ILE A 129 -14.11 -0.43 -3.61
CA ILE A 129 -12.94 0.38 -4.00
C ILE A 129 -11.68 -0.10 -3.24
N ALA A 130 -11.80 -0.40 -1.95
CA ALA A 130 -10.69 -0.94 -1.17
C ALA A 130 -10.23 -2.30 -1.71
N TRP A 131 -11.17 -3.16 -2.11
CA TRP A 131 -10.86 -4.44 -2.75
C TRP A 131 -10.07 -4.26 -4.05
N ASP A 132 -10.48 -3.34 -4.92
CA ASP A 132 -9.76 -3.04 -6.17
C ASP A 132 -8.31 -2.61 -5.90
N ILE A 133 -8.11 -1.75 -4.89
CA ILE A 133 -6.78 -1.34 -4.43
C ILE A 133 -5.98 -2.56 -3.97
N ILE A 134 -6.56 -3.39 -3.10
CA ILE A 134 -5.92 -4.58 -2.55
C ILE A 134 -5.55 -5.56 -3.68
N GLN A 135 -6.41 -5.76 -4.68
CA GLN A 135 -6.11 -6.65 -5.81
C GLN A 135 -4.98 -6.11 -6.69
N ASN A 136 -4.94 -4.80 -6.92
CA ASN A 136 -3.83 -4.16 -7.62
C ASN A 136 -2.50 -4.36 -6.85
N LEU A 137 -2.52 -4.15 -5.53
CA LEU A 137 -1.37 -4.38 -4.65
C LEU A 137 -0.93 -5.86 -4.63
N ARG A 138 -1.87 -6.81 -4.52
CA ARG A 138 -1.58 -8.25 -4.54
C ARG A 138 -0.96 -8.67 -5.88
N THR A 139 -1.43 -8.10 -6.98
CA THR A 139 -0.86 -8.33 -8.32
C THR A 139 0.57 -7.78 -8.40
N ALA A 140 0.79 -6.55 -7.95
CA ALA A 140 2.12 -5.95 -7.88
C ALA A 140 3.08 -6.78 -7.01
N ARG A 141 2.62 -7.28 -5.85
CA ARG A 141 3.40 -8.16 -4.97
C ARG A 141 3.84 -9.44 -5.67
N ARG A 142 2.93 -10.11 -6.40
CA ARG A 142 3.27 -11.33 -7.16
C ARG A 142 4.33 -11.05 -8.23
N GLU A 143 4.25 -9.90 -8.88
CA GLU A 143 5.20 -9.52 -9.94
C GLU A 143 6.60 -9.21 -9.44
N GLN A 144 6.77 -8.82 -8.16
CA GLN A 144 8.10 -8.66 -7.54
C GLN A 144 8.93 -9.95 -7.58
N TYR A 145 8.29 -11.11 -7.58
CA TYR A 145 8.95 -12.42 -7.65
C TYR A 145 9.20 -12.90 -9.09
N SER A 146 8.75 -12.16 -10.11
CA SER A 146 8.92 -12.56 -11.51
C SER A 146 10.34 -12.30 -12.02
N LEU A 147 10.81 -13.11 -12.99
CA LEU A 147 12.10 -12.91 -13.65
C LEU A 147 12.23 -11.52 -14.32
N ARG A 148 11.10 -10.90 -14.70
CA ARG A 148 11.07 -9.51 -15.20
C ARG A 148 11.46 -8.49 -14.13
N ALA A 149 11.15 -8.73 -12.87
CA ALA A 149 11.55 -7.87 -11.76
C ALA A 149 13.07 -7.90 -11.52
N ILE A 150 13.72 -9.06 -11.74
CA ILE A 150 15.19 -9.20 -11.70
C ILE A 150 15.85 -8.31 -12.77
N TYR A 151 15.31 -8.34 -13.99
CA TYR A 151 15.81 -7.51 -15.07
C TYR A 151 15.57 -6.02 -14.78
N ARG A 152 14.38 -5.65 -14.30
CA ARG A 152 14.04 -4.27 -13.93
C ARG A 152 14.93 -3.73 -12.81
N SER A 153 15.16 -4.50 -11.75
CA SER A 153 15.95 -4.05 -10.61
C SER A 153 17.44 -3.87 -10.95
N MET A 154 18.00 -4.74 -11.81
CA MET A 154 19.36 -4.58 -12.34
C MET A 154 19.52 -3.33 -13.21
N PHE A 155 18.55 -3.01 -14.08
CA PHE A 155 18.65 -1.89 -15.02
C PHE A 155 18.15 -0.54 -14.46
N LEU A 156 17.14 -0.52 -13.57
CA LEU A 156 16.61 0.71 -12.96
C LEU A 156 17.44 1.19 -11.76
N SER A 157 18.24 0.33 -11.11
CA SER A 157 19.13 0.78 -10.03
C SER A 157 20.22 1.75 -10.51
N ARG A 158 20.41 1.92 -11.83
CA ARG A 158 21.27 2.98 -12.41
C ARG A 158 20.61 4.36 -12.50
N LYS A 159 19.29 4.46 -12.36
CA LYS A 159 18.52 5.71 -12.53
C LYS A 159 17.89 6.26 -11.25
N ALA A 160 18.14 5.66 -10.08
CA ALA A 160 17.67 6.23 -8.83
C ALA A 160 18.38 7.57 -8.58
N PRO A 161 17.67 8.71 -8.47
CA PRO A 161 18.29 9.97 -8.08
C PRO A 161 18.89 9.79 -6.68
N ARG A 162 20.18 10.15 -6.53
CA ARG A 162 20.80 10.32 -5.21
C ARG A 162 19.88 11.23 -4.40
N LYS A 163 19.33 10.72 -3.29
CA LYS A 163 18.67 11.56 -2.28
C LYS A 163 19.66 12.68 -1.91
N GLN A 164 19.38 13.90 -2.35
CA GLN A 164 19.98 15.08 -1.75
C GLN A 164 19.29 15.26 -0.40
N HIS A 165 20.01 14.93 0.67
CA HIS A 165 19.66 15.41 2.00
C HIS A 165 19.90 16.93 1.99
N SER A 166 18.83 17.71 2.13
CA SER A 166 18.87 19.09 2.62
C SER A 166 18.13 19.14 3.95
#